data_AF-A0A9J5YA23-F1
#
_entry.id   AF-A0A9J5YA23-F1
#
_cell.length_a   1.000
_cell.length_b   1.000
_cell.length_c   1.000
_cell.angle_alpha   90.00
_cell.angle_beta   90.00
_cell.angle_gamma   90.00
#
_symmetry.space_group_name_H-M   'P 1'
#
loop_
_entity.id
_entity.type
_entity.pdbx_description
1 polymer ?
#
loop_
_entity_poly.entity_id
_entity_poly.type
_entity_poly.pdbx_seq_one_letter_code
_entity_poly.pdbx_strand_id
1 'polypeptide(L)'
;MGYFLLALEAHHIMASLLVWAWMFLFGHLVWATGFMFLIFWPWDHESTPLPNLILWRDKPVALSIVQARLVGLAHFSVGYIFTYATFLIASTEKKRQKLEQKYHSICRSSKKEISKVSSLSDKWEIYGKLQSLPQNSAPTCLHRCYFLTGRPRANYRDFGLSQHILREMIHACLLPGATRSS
;
A
#
# COMPACT_ATOMS: atom_id res chain seq x y z
N MET A 1 -8.87 12.50 26.33
CA MET A 1 -8.16 11.22 26.58
C MET A 1 -8.19 10.29 25.35
N GLY A 2 -9.31 10.13 24.65
CA GLY A 2 -9.40 9.26 23.45
C GLY A 2 -8.49 9.63 22.27
N TYR A 3 -8.25 10.92 22.01
CA TYR A 3 -7.33 11.36 20.93
C TYR A 3 -5.86 11.00 21.17
N PHE A 4 -5.43 10.93 22.44
CA PHE A 4 -4.05 10.59 22.80
C PHE A 4 -3.78 9.09 22.62
N LEU A 5 -4.76 8.24 22.94
CA LEU A 5 -4.69 6.80 22.74
C LEU A 5 -4.73 6.44 21.24
N LEU A 6 -5.61 7.11 20.46
CA LEU A 6 -5.64 7.01 18.99
C LEU A 6 -4.31 7.44 18.35
N ALA A 7 -3.64 8.46 18.90
CA ALA A 7 -2.32 8.86 18.46
C ALA A 7 -1.23 7.82 18.82
N LEU A 8 -1.32 7.21 20.01
CA LEU A 8 -0.41 6.14 20.45
C LEU A 8 -0.58 4.85 19.64
N GLU A 9 -1.81 4.53 19.26
CA GLU A 9 -2.15 3.34 18.47
C GLU A 9 -1.86 3.56 16.99
N ALA A 10 -2.08 4.77 16.47
CA ALA A 10 -1.56 5.20 15.18
C ALA A 10 -0.02 5.15 15.15
N HIS A 11 0.66 5.46 16.26
CA HIS A 11 2.10 5.32 16.39
C HIS A 11 2.53 3.84 16.39
N HIS A 12 1.78 2.94 17.05
CA HIS A 12 2.02 1.50 17.01
C HIS A 12 1.80 0.88 15.61
N ILE A 13 0.81 1.36 14.85
CA ILE A 13 0.51 0.87 13.50
C ILE A 13 1.45 1.50 12.46
N MET A 14 1.85 2.74 12.64
CA MET A 14 2.93 3.34 11.84
C MET A 14 4.26 2.65 12.13
N ALA A 15 4.50 2.28 13.39
CA ALA A 15 5.61 1.41 13.77
C ALA A 15 5.47 0.01 13.14
N SER A 16 4.27 -0.55 12.97
CA SER A 16 4.11 -1.85 12.32
C SER A 16 4.40 -1.80 10.81
N LEU A 17 3.93 -0.77 10.08
CA LEU A 17 4.29 -0.56 8.68
C LEU A 17 5.79 -0.29 8.51
N LEU A 18 6.39 0.47 9.43
CA LEU A 18 7.82 0.69 9.49
C LEU A 18 8.56 -0.63 9.75
N VAL A 19 8.12 -1.44 10.71
CA VAL A 19 8.67 -2.77 11.01
C VAL A 19 8.60 -3.66 9.78
N TRP A 20 7.48 -3.69 9.05
CA TRP A 20 7.37 -4.46 7.80
C TRP A 20 8.31 -3.93 6.71
N ALA A 21 8.46 -2.61 6.57
CA ALA A 21 9.43 -2.03 5.65
C ALA A 21 10.88 -2.36 6.03
N TRP A 22 11.21 -2.34 7.33
CA TRP A 22 12.51 -2.75 7.86
C TRP A 22 12.75 -4.25 7.74
N MET A 23 11.73 -5.09 7.94
CA MET A 23 11.81 -6.54 7.71
C MET A 23 12.00 -6.86 6.23
N PHE A 24 11.35 -6.11 5.33
CA PHE A 24 11.55 -6.24 3.89
C PHE A 24 12.97 -5.81 3.48
N LEU A 25 13.46 -4.69 4.02
CA LEU A 25 14.82 -4.21 3.78
C LEU A 25 15.88 -5.14 4.37
N PHE A 26 15.65 -5.66 5.58
CA PHE A 26 16.50 -6.64 6.24
C PHE A 26 16.50 -7.97 5.50
N GLY A 27 15.33 -8.43 5.02
CA GLY A 27 15.22 -9.61 4.17
C GLY A 27 16.02 -9.46 2.87
N HIS A 28 15.96 -8.29 2.24
CA HIS A 28 16.80 -7.96 1.08
C HIS A 28 18.29 -7.89 1.43
N LEU A 29 18.65 -7.35 2.59
CA LEU A 29 20.02 -7.28 3.06
C LEU A 29 20.60 -8.67 3.35
N VAL A 30 19.85 -9.53 4.05
CA VAL A 30 20.20 -10.92 4.32
C VAL A 30 20.29 -11.71 3.03
N TRP A 31 19.36 -11.50 2.10
CA TRP A 31 19.41 -12.14 0.79
C TRP A 31 20.64 -11.66 -0.01
N ALA A 32 20.91 -10.36 -0.06
CA ALA A 32 22.08 -9.81 -0.76
C ALA A 32 23.40 -10.30 -0.16
N THR A 33 23.52 -10.30 1.17
CA THR A 33 24.72 -10.76 1.89
C THR A 33 24.90 -12.28 1.83
N GLY A 34 23.84 -13.06 2.00
CA GLY A 34 23.86 -14.52 1.85
C GLY A 34 24.16 -14.96 0.43
N PHE A 35 23.63 -14.24 -0.56
CA PHE A 35 23.94 -14.45 -1.98
C PHE A 35 25.39 -14.12 -2.32
N MET A 36 25.96 -13.04 -1.76
CA MET A 36 27.40 -12.75 -1.92
C MET A 36 28.27 -13.84 -1.26
N PHE A 37 27.84 -14.40 -0.13
CA PHE A 37 28.56 -15.45 0.58
C PHE A 37 28.59 -16.78 -0.20
N LEU A 38 27.49 -17.13 -0.88
CA LEU A 38 27.40 -18.31 -1.75
C LEU A 38 28.29 -18.21 -2.99
N ILE A 39 28.57 -17.00 -3.49
CA ILE A 39 29.49 -16.77 -4.60
C ILE A 39 30.95 -16.79 -4.14
N PHE A 40 31.22 -16.40 -2.89
CA PHE A 40 32.57 -16.32 -2.34
C PHE A 40 33.06 -17.63 -1.70
N TRP A 41 32.17 -18.50 -1.21
CA TRP A 41 32.56 -19.74 -0.55
C TRP A 41 33.25 -20.71 -1.54
N PRO A 42 34.57 -20.94 -1.42
CA PRO A 42 35.23 -21.93 -2.24
C PRO A 42 34.78 -23.31 -1.73
N TRP A 43 34.06 -24.05 -2.57
CA TRP A 43 33.94 -25.49 -2.38
C TRP A 43 35.32 -26.08 -2.69
N ASP A 44 36.18 -26.12 -1.67
CA ASP A 44 37.45 -26.84 -1.75
C ASP A 44 37.14 -28.33 -1.84
N HIS A 45 37.19 -28.85 -3.06
CA HIS A 45 36.78 -30.21 -3.40
C HIS A 45 37.90 -31.23 -3.13
N GLU A 46 38.88 -30.87 -2.29
CA GLU A 46 40.11 -31.63 -2.05
C GLU A 46 40.08 -32.45 -0.73
N SER A 47 39.07 -32.29 0.14
CA SER A 47 39.08 -32.88 1.50
C SER A 47 37.91 -33.83 1.84
N THR A 48 37.45 -34.66 0.91
CA THR A 48 36.55 -35.80 1.25
C THR A 48 37.17 -37.15 0.83
N PRO A 49 37.56 -38.02 1.77
CA PRO A 49 38.28 -39.28 1.46
C PRO A 49 37.40 -40.40 0.86
N LEU A 50 36.17 -40.14 0.43
CA LEU A 50 35.24 -41.17 -0.04
C LEU A 50 34.48 -40.80 -1.34
N PRO A 51 35.13 -40.55 -2.50
CA PRO A 51 34.40 -40.29 -3.75
C PRO A 51 34.18 -41.53 -4.63
N ASN A 52 34.66 -42.73 -4.26
CA ASN A 52 34.70 -43.87 -5.20
C ASN A 52 33.52 -44.88 -5.13
N LEU A 53 32.51 -44.68 -4.29
CA LEU A 53 31.39 -45.65 -4.20
C LEU A 53 30.17 -45.28 -5.05
N ILE A 54 30.03 -44.02 -5.46
CA ILE A 54 28.93 -43.58 -6.33
C ILE A 54 29.50 -42.65 -7.40
N LEU A 55 29.68 -43.19 -8.61
CA LEU A 55 30.04 -42.45 -9.81
C LEU A 55 28.85 -41.55 -10.23
N TRP A 56 28.69 -40.41 -9.57
CA TRP A 56 27.88 -39.32 -10.10
C TRP A 56 28.64 -38.70 -11.29
N ARG A 57 28.20 -39.03 -12.51
CA ARG A 57 28.80 -38.52 -13.76
C ARG A 57 28.59 -37.02 -13.97
N ASP A 58 27.65 -36.42 -13.26
CA ASP A 58 27.36 -34.99 -13.32
C ASP A 58 27.68 -34.32 -11.99
N LYS A 59 28.77 -33.53 -11.98
CA LYS A 59 29.07 -32.61 -10.88
C LYS A 59 27.88 -31.64 -10.76
N PRO A 60 27.32 -31.34 -9.57
CA PRO A 60 26.26 -30.36 -9.47
C PRO A 60 26.86 -29.03 -9.96
N VAL A 61 26.46 -28.61 -11.16
CA VAL A 61 26.93 -27.38 -11.79
C VAL A 61 26.67 -26.28 -10.79
N ALA A 62 27.76 -25.66 -10.30
CA ALA A 62 27.68 -24.41 -9.56
C ALA A 62 26.75 -23.50 -10.35
N LEU A 63 25.57 -23.17 -9.79
CA LEU A 63 24.62 -22.24 -10.40
C LEU A 63 25.45 -21.06 -10.90
N SER A 64 25.53 -20.89 -12.22
CA SER A 64 26.47 -19.94 -12.77
C SER A 64 26.12 -18.58 -12.20
N ILE A 65 27.13 -17.73 -11.96
CA ILE A 65 26.94 -16.37 -11.44
C ILE A 65 25.84 -15.63 -12.25
N VAL A 66 25.67 -15.98 -13.53
CA VAL A 66 24.62 -15.48 -14.41
C VAL A 66 23.22 -15.97 -14.01
N GLN A 67 23.03 -17.26 -13.72
CA GLN A 67 21.74 -17.80 -13.24
C GLN A 67 21.34 -17.18 -11.90
N ALA A 68 22.31 -17.04 -11.01
CA ALA A 68 22.13 -16.44 -9.70
C ALA A 68 21.66 -14.96 -9.83
N ARG A 69 22.30 -14.18 -10.71
CA ARG A 69 21.92 -12.78 -11.01
C ARG A 69 20.53 -12.68 -11.64
N LEU A 70 20.18 -13.61 -12.53
CA LEU A 70 18.89 -13.63 -13.20
C LEU A 70 17.74 -13.87 -12.20
N VAL A 71 17.91 -14.86 -11.30
CA VAL A 71 16.93 -15.16 -10.24
C VAL A 71 16.77 -13.96 -9.30
N GLY A 72 17.88 -13.31 -8.94
CA GLY A 72 17.86 -12.11 -8.11
C GLY A 72 17.15 -10.93 -8.74
N LEU A 73 17.43 -10.64 -10.02
CA LEU A 73 16.76 -9.57 -10.75
C LEU A 73 15.26 -9.84 -10.90
N ALA A 74 14.87 -11.09 -11.17
CA ALA A 74 13.48 -11.49 -11.25
C ALA A 74 12.76 -11.28 -9.91
N HIS A 75 13.35 -11.75 -8.80
CA HIS A 75 12.78 -11.59 -7.46
C HIS A 75 12.63 -10.11 -7.07
N PHE A 76 13.66 -9.31 -7.29
CA PHE A 76 13.63 -7.87 -7.00
C PHE A 76 12.56 -7.15 -7.83
N SER A 77 12.48 -7.45 -9.13
CA SER A 77 11.49 -6.84 -10.03
C SER A 77 10.06 -7.19 -9.60
N VAL A 78 9.79 -8.46 -9.29
CA VAL A 78 8.47 -8.91 -8.83
C VAL A 78 8.09 -8.26 -7.49
N GLY A 79 9.02 -8.22 -6.53
CA GLY A 79 8.81 -7.56 -5.24
C GLY A 79 8.57 -6.06 -5.37
N TYR A 80 9.33 -5.37 -6.23
CA TYR A 80 9.16 -3.95 -6.49
C TYR A 80 7.81 -3.63 -7.14
N ILE A 81 7.37 -4.42 -8.12
CA ILE A 81 6.07 -4.22 -8.78
C ILE A 81 4.92 -4.34 -7.78
N PHE A 82 4.93 -5.38 -6.93
CA PHE A 82 3.87 -5.62 -5.96
C PHE A 82 3.80 -4.52 -4.91
N THR A 83 4.94 -4.14 -4.34
CA THR A 83 5.00 -3.09 -3.31
C THR A 83 4.66 -1.71 -3.88
N TYR A 84 5.18 -1.36 -5.06
CA TYR A 84 4.92 -0.07 -5.71
C TYR A 84 3.46 0.12 -6.12
N ALA A 85 2.78 -0.93 -6.60
CA ALA A 85 1.37 -0.86 -6.97
C ALA A 85 0.48 -0.47 -5.79
N THR A 86 0.71 -1.07 -4.62
CA THR A 86 -0.07 -0.74 -3.40
C THR A 86 0.18 0.68 -2.93
N PHE A 87 1.43 1.16 -2.98
CA PHE A 87 1.79 2.53 -2.66
C PHE A 87 1.14 3.55 -3.61
N LEU A 88 1.14 3.28 -4.92
CA LEU A 88 0.51 4.14 -5.92
C LEU A 88 -0.98 4.34 -5.61
N ILE A 89 -1.72 3.27 -5.36
CA ILE A 89 -3.15 3.35 -5.04
C ILE A 89 -3.39 4.24 -3.82
N ALA A 90 -2.63 4.04 -2.73
CA ALA A 90 -2.75 4.86 -1.52
C ALA A 90 -2.42 6.35 -1.76
N SER A 91 -1.44 6.65 -2.61
CA SER A 91 -1.05 8.02 -2.94
C SER A 91 -2.07 8.76 -3.81
N THR A 92 -2.82 8.04 -4.66
CA THR A 92 -3.80 8.65 -5.59
C THR A 92 -5.00 9.26 -4.88
N GLU A 93 -5.51 8.63 -3.82
CA GLU A 93 -6.65 9.17 -3.05
C GLU A 93 -6.28 10.50 -2.36
N LYS A 94 -5.07 10.62 -1.80
CA LYS A 94 -4.58 11.89 -1.24
C LYS A 94 -4.53 12.99 -2.29
N LYS A 95 -4.10 12.68 -3.51
CA LYS A 95 -4.10 13.62 -4.63
C LYS A 95 -5.52 14.04 -5.02
N ARG A 96 -6.47 13.10 -5.05
CA ARG A 96 -7.90 13.38 -5.33
C ARG A 96 -8.52 14.30 -4.28
N GLN A 97 -8.27 14.04 -2.99
CA GLN A 97 -8.74 14.91 -1.90
C GLN A 97 -8.23 16.35 -2.03
N LYS A 98 -6.94 16.54 -2.35
CA LYS A 98 -6.38 17.87 -2.57
C LYS A 98 -7.02 18.59 -3.76
N LEU A 99 -7.32 17.88 -4.85
CA LEU A 99 -8.00 18.45 -6.01
C LEU A 99 -9.45 18.81 -5.67
N GLU A 100 -10.17 17.94 -4.98
CA GLU A 100 -11.55 18.21 -4.54
C GLU A 100 -11.60 19.47 -3.68
N GLN A 101 -10.73 19.60 -2.67
CA GLN A 101 -10.62 20.81 -1.85
C GLN A 101 -10.32 22.06 -2.68
N LYS A 102 -9.42 21.97 -3.67
CA LYS A 102 -9.04 23.10 -4.53
C LYS A 102 -10.20 23.62 -5.39
N TYR A 103 -11.03 22.72 -5.93
CA TYR A 103 -12.11 23.07 -6.86
C TYR A 103 -13.50 23.10 -6.20
N HIS A 104 -13.60 22.80 -4.90
CA HIS A 104 -14.86 22.67 -4.17
C HIS A 104 -15.76 23.91 -4.28
N SER A 105 -15.20 25.11 -4.15
CA SER A 105 -15.95 26.37 -4.24
C SER A 105 -16.56 26.60 -5.62
N ILE A 106 -15.77 26.39 -6.67
CA ILE A 106 -16.16 26.55 -8.08
C ILE A 106 -17.26 25.54 -8.44
N CYS A 107 -17.08 24.27 -8.09
CA CYS A 107 -18.09 23.24 -8.31
C CYS A 107 -19.42 23.58 -7.62
N ARG A 108 -19.37 24.16 -6.41
CA ARG A 108 -20.57 24.54 -5.66
C ARG A 108 -21.25 25.78 -6.22
N SER A 109 -20.51 26.79 -6.67
CA SER A 109 -21.08 27.99 -7.28
C SER A 109 -21.76 27.66 -8.61
N SER A 110 -21.09 26.91 -9.50
CA SER A 110 -21.64 26.53 -10.80
C SER A 110 -22.90 25.65 -10.66
N LYS A 111 -22.93 24.71 -9.71
CA LYS A 111 -24.15 23.91 -9.44
C LYS A 111 -25.33 24.76 -8.95
N LYS A 112 -25.07 25.78 -8.11
CA LYS A 112 -26.11 26.72 -7.68
C LYS A 112 -26.61 27.58 -8.85
N GLU A 113 -25.72 28.00 -9.73
CA GLU A 113 -26.06 28.77 -10.92
C GLU A 113 -26.97 27.97 -11.87
N ILE A 114 -26.62 26.71 -12.15
CA ILE A 114 -27.43 25.79 -12.96
C ILE A 114 -28.87 25.67 -12.42
N SER A 115 -29.04 25.65 -11.09
CA SER A 115 -30.37 25.54 -10.47
C SER A 115 -31.23 26.80 -10.60
N LYS A 116 -30.63 27.98 -10.80
CA LYS A 116 -31.33 29.27 -10.88
C LYS A 116 -31.68 29.67 -12.31
N VAL A 117 -30.84 29.29 -13.26
CA VAL A 117 -31.00 29.63 -14.68
C VAL A 117 -32.16 28.84 -15.27
N SER A 118 -33.06 29.52 -15.99
CA SER A 118 -34.20 28.89 -16.69
C SER A 118 -33.88 28.58 -18.16
N SER A 119 -33.12 29.45 -18.82
CA SER A 119 -32.68 29.33 -20.22
C SER A 119 -31.78 28.11 -20.45
N LEU A 120 -32.03 27.40 -21.56
CA LEU A 120 -31.23 26.24 -21.94
C LEU A 120 -29.82 26.64 -22.40
N SER A 121 -29.70 27.72 -23.19
CA SER A 121 -28.42 28.21 -23.71
C SER A 121 -27.40 28.49 -22.59
N ASP A 122 -27.83 29.21 -21.56
CA ASP A 122 -26.94 29.60 -20.46
C ASP A 122 -26.56 28.38 -19.59
N LYS A 123 -27.44 27.39 -19.47
CA LYS A 123 -27.10 26.10 -18.83
C LYS A 123 -25.97 25.38 -19.57
N TRP A 124 -25.99 25.34 -20.90
CA TRP A 124 -24.95 24.69 -21.70
C TRP A 124 -23.57 25.31 -21.48
N GLU A 125 -23.48 26.63 -21.37
CA GLU A 125 -22.22 27.31 -21.08
C GLU A 125 -21.67 26.90 -19.71
N ILE A 126 -22.53 26.84 -18.69
CA ILE A 126 -22.13 26.45 -17.34
C ILE A 126 -21.71 24.97 -17.29
N TYR A 127 -22.38 24.08 -18.02
CA TYR A 127 -21.95 22.68 -18.17
C TYR A 127 -20.58 22.58 -18.84
N GLY A 128 -20.29 23.39 -19.86
CA GLY A 128 -18.97 23.47 -20.48
C GLY A 128 -17.88 23.87 -19.48
N LYS A 129 -18.15 24.87 -18.63
CA LYS A 129 -17.25 25.29 -17.54
C LYS A 129 -17.06 24.20 -16.49
N LEU A 130 -18.09 23.40 -16.20
CA LEU A 130 -18.00 22.30 -15.24
C LEU A 130 -17.22 21.10 -15.81
N GLN A 131 -17.38 20.83 -17.11
CA GLN A 131 -16.71 19.73 -17.81
C GLN A 131 -15.23 20.01 -18.06
N SER A 132 -14.80 21.27 -18.11
CA SER A 132 -13.38 21.63 -18.23
C SER A 132 -12.57 21.34 -16.95
N LEU A 133 -13.24 21.11 -15.81
CA LEU A 133 -12.58 20.76 -14.56
C LEU A 133 -12.06 19.31 -14.56
N PRO A 134 -10.99 19.00 -13.80
CA PRO A 134 -10.49 17.64 -13.71
C PRO A 134 -11.54 16.69 -13.11
N GLN A 135 -11.80 15.53 -13.75
CA GLN A 135 -12.79 14.55 -13.27
C GLN A 135 -12.52 14.07 -11.83
N ASN A 136 -11.23 13.91 -11.48
CA ASN A 136 -10.77 13.53 -10.13
C ASN A 136 -11.11 14.56 -9.02
N SER A 137 -11.55 15.77 -9.38
CA SER A 137 -11.98 16.80 -8.41
C SER A 137 -13.42 16.61 -7.93
N ALA A 138 -14.20 15.73 -8.58
CA ALA A 138 -15.57 15.50 -8.19
C ALA A 138 -15.65 14.71 -6.86
N PRO A 139 -16.50 15.12 -5.90
CA PRO A 139 -16.62 14.44 -4.61
C PRO A 139 -17.12 12.99 -4.75
N THR A 140 -17.87 12.70 -5.81
CA THR A 140 -18.35 11.35 -6.15
C THR A 140 -17.20 10.38 -6.48
N CYS A 141 -16.06 10.89 -6.94
CA CYS A 141 -14.89 10.08 -7.27
C CYS A 141 -14.03 9.72 -6.06
N LEU A 142 -14.29 10.30 -4.89
CA LEU A 142 -13.55 10.01 -3.67
C LEU A 142 -14.01 8.69 -3.07
N HIS A 143 -13.05 7.79 -2.81
CA HIS A 143 -13.32 6.56 -2.08
C HIS A 143 -13.00 6.76 -0.59
N ARG A 144 -13.88 6.33 0.30
CA ARG A 144 -13.56 6.30 1.73
C ARG A 144 -12.64 5.12 1.99
N CYS A 145 -11.39 5.41 2.25
CA CYS A 145 -10.39 4.43 2.66
C CYS A 145 -10.11 4.58 4.15
N TYR A 146 -9.86 3.46 4.81
CA TYR A 146 -9.43 3.50 6.21
C TYR A 146 -8.13 4.29 6.34
N PHE A 147 -8.09 5.23 7.28
CA PHE A 147 -7.02 6.22 7.43
C PHE A 147 -5.61 5.61 7.53
N LEU A 148 -5.46 4.48 8.24
CA LEU A 148 -4.13 3.90 8.49
C LEU A 148 -3.67 2.95 7.37
N THR A 149 -4.52 1.99 6.94
CA THR A 149 -4.10 0.98 5.93
C THR A 149 -4.56 1.29 4.51
N GLY A 150 -5.36 2.33 4.30
CA GLY A 150 -5.91 2.66 2.99
C GLY A 150 -6.95 1.65 2.47
N ARG A 151 -7.44 0.73 3.31
CA ARG A 151 -8.41 -0.29 2.91
C ARG A 151 -9.71 0.36 2.41
N PRO A 152 -10.18 0.06 1.18
CA PRO A 152 -11.37 0.70 0.64
C PRO A 152 -12.68 0.12 1.24
N ARG A 153 -12.72 -1.18 1.55
CA ARG A 153 -13.98 -1.86 1.92
C ARG A 153 -14.15 -1.99 3.43
N ALA A 154 -15.41 -2.11 3.85
CA ALA A 154 -15.84 -2.36 5.22
C ALA A 154 -15.39 -1.28 6.22
N ASN A 155 -15.60 -0.01 5.85
CA ASN A 155 -15.29 1.15 6.69
C ASN A 155 -16.58 1.73 7.29
N TYR A 156 -16.61 1.95 8.60
CA TYR A 156 -17.71 2.63 9.28
C TYR A 156 -17.53 4.15 9.24
N ARG A 157 -18.58 4.91 8.90
CA ARG A 157 -18.49 6.37 8.74
C ARG A 157 -18.29 7.11 10.05
N ASP A 158 -18.89 6.63 11.13
CA ASP A 158 -18.86 7.29 12.44
C ASP A 158 -17.47 7.22 13.08
N PHE A 159 -16.79 6.09 12.86
CA PHE A 159 -15.44 5.84 13.42
C PHE A 159 -14.32 6.14 12.41
N GLY A 160 -14.60 6.05 11.10
CA GLY A 160 -13.57 6.12 10.07
C GLY A 160 -12.62 4.91 10.04
N LEU A 161 -12.98 3.82 10.72
CA LEU A 161 -12.17 2.61 10.90
C LEU A 161 -12.68 1.44 10.04
N SER A 162 -11.76 0.54 9.67
CA SER A 162 -12.10 -0.77 9.10
C SER A 162 -12.78 -1.65 10.15
N GLN A 163 -13.76 -2.46 9.74
CA GLN A 163 -14.52 -3.37 10.62
C GLN A 163 -13.66 -4.29 11.48
N HIS A 164 -12.54 -4.79 10.95
CA HIS A 164 -11.66 -5.69 11.68
C HIS A 164 -10.98 -4.98 12.87
N ILE A 165 -10.39 -3.80 12.61
CA ILE A 165 -9.73 -3.01 13.64
C ILE A 165 -10.75 -2.45 14.64
N LEU A 166 -11.93 -2.07 14.16
CA LEU A 166 -13.02 -1.67 15.05
C LEU A 166 -13.36 -2.80 16.05
N ARG A 167 -13.41 -4.06 15.59
CA ARG A 167 -13.64 -5.21 16.46
C ARG A 167 -12.51 -5.39 17.48
N GLU A 168 -11.27 -5.29 17.06
CA GLU A 168 -10.11 -5.39 17.96
C GLU A 168 -10.14 -4.31 19.05
N MET A 169 -10.45 -3.07 18.69
CA MET A 169 -10.58 -1.96 19.64
C MET A 169 -11.73 -2.14 20.62
N ILE A 170 -12.86 -2.73 20.19
CA ILE A 170 -13.98 -3.06 21.08
C ILE A 170 -13.56 -4.13 22.08
N HIS A 171 -12.85 -5.17 21.64
CA HIS A 171 -12.34 -6.21 22.54
C HIS A 171 -11.27 -5.71 23.51
N ALA A 172 -10.48 -4.71 23.10
CA ALA A 172 -9.51 -4.04 23.96
C ALA A 172 -10.12 -2.96 24.88
N CYS A 173 -11.45 -2.78 24.87
CA CYS A 173 -12.17 -1.78 25.66
C CYS A 173 -11.72 -0.33 25.41
N LEU A 174 -11.20 -0.03 24.21
CA LEU A 174 -10.71 1.31 23.84
C LEU A 174 -11.85 2.24 23.40
N LEU A 175 -12.96 1.66 22.94
CA LEU A 175 -14.14 2.39 22.49
C LEU A 175 -15.14 2.59 23.64
N PRO A 176 -15.36 3.83 24.09
CA PRO A 176 -16.30 4.09 25.18
C PRO A 176 -17.74 3.80 24.72
N GLY A 177 -18.50 3.10 25.58
CA GLY A 177 -19.90 2.79 25.31
C GLY A 177 -20.14 1.69 24.27
N ALA A 178 -19.09 1.03 23.76
CA ALA A 178 -19.24 -0.12 22.89
C ALA A 178 -19.41 -1.40 23.70
N THR A 179 -20.60 -1.99 23.64
CA THR A 179 -20.92 -3.28 24.25
C THR A 179 -21.41 -4.26 23.20
N ARG A 180 -21.20 -5.57 23.42
CA ARG A 180 -21.78 -6.61 22.57
C ARG A 180 -23.31 -6.56 22.72
N SER A 181 -24.03 -6.34 21.63
CA SER A 181 -25.48 -6.53 21.60
C SER A 181 -25.80 -8.04 21.64
N SER A 182 -26.59 -8.46 22.62
CA SER A 182 -27.12 -9.82 22.80
C SER A 182 -28.61 -9.86 22.51
#